data_AF-A0A8T5MPA3-F1
#
_entry.id   AF-A0A8T5MPA3-F1
#
_cell.length_a   1.000
_cell.length_b   1.000
_cell.length_c   1.000
_cell.angle_alpha   90.00
_cell.angle_beta   90.00
_cell.angle_gamma   90.00
#
_symmetry.space_group_name_H-M   'P 1'
#
loop_
_entity.id
_entity.type
_entity.pdbx_description
1 polymer ?
#
loop_
_entity_poly.entity_id
_entity_poly.type
_entity_poly.pdbx_seq_one_letter_code
_entity_poly.pdbx_strand_id
1 'polypeptide(L)' 'MAGNHMIRFRVNKEQFDRIRSDALNSGYLTPSAYMRDLALNKSPVYLELKMGELLKEFKQIKEVLCNG' A
#
# COMPACT_ATOMS: atom_id res chain seq x y z
N MET A 1 12.75 27.76 12.55
CA MET A 1 12.01 27.64 11.28
C MET A 1 11.79 26.15 11.04
N ALA A 2 10.54 25.66 11.12
CA ALA A 2 10.26 24.25 10.84
C ALA A 2 10.51 23.99 9.34
N GLY A 3 11.52 23.17 9.03
CA GLY A 3 11.80 22.76 7.66
C GLY A 3 10.59 22.04 7.09
N ASN A 4 9.97 22.63 6.07
CA ASN A 4 8.80 22.04 5.43
C ASN A 4 9.27 20.88 4.53
N HIS A 5 9.51 19.70 5.11
CA HIS A 5 9.94 18.51 4.40
C HIS A 5 8.78 17.97 3.55
N MET A 6 8.63 18.51 2.34
CA MET A 6 7.68 18.00 1.36
C MET A 6 8.22 16.72 0.72
N ILE A 7 7.53 15.62 0.97
CA ILE A 7 7.77 14.37 0.26
C ILE A 7 7.10 14.46 -1.12
N ARG A 8 7.85 14.15 -2.18
CA ARG A 8 7.37 14.18 -3.57
C ARG A 8 7.71 12.85 -4.23
N PHE A 9 6.74 12.30 -4.96
CA PHE A 9 6.92 11.11 -5.77
C PHE A 9 6.46 11.41 -7.20
N ARG A 10 7.12 10.80 -8.18
CA ARG A 10 6.65 10.81 -9.57
C ARG A 10 5.78 9.58 -9.79
N VAL A 11 4.58 9.83 -10.29
CA VAL A 11 3.63 8.78 -10.68
C VAL A 11 3.14 9.06 -12.09
N ASN A 12 2.82 8.01 -12.84
CA ASN A 12 2.15 8.15 -14.13
C ASN A 12 0.65 8.43 -13.93
N LYS A 13 -0.05 8.71 -15.03
CA LYS A 13 -1.48 9.07 -14.99
C LYS A 13 -2.33 7.95 -14.38
N GLU A 14 -2.14 6.71 -14.81
CA GLU A 14 -2.92 5.56 -14.33
C GLU A 14 -2.70 5.27 -12.84
N GLN A 15 -1.48 5.48 -12.35
CA GLN A 15 -1.16 5.37 -10.92
C GLN A 15 -1.86 6.48 -10.15
N PHE A 16 -1.81 7.72 -10.65
CA PHE A 16 -2.49 8.84 -10.01
C PHE A 16 -4.01 8.63 -9.93
N ASP A 17 -4.63 8.18 -11.02
CA ASP A 17 -6.07 7.93 -11.07
C ASP A 17 -6.50 6.84 -10.08
N ARG A 18 -5.71 5.76 -9.96
CA ARG A 18 -5.91 4.73 -8.92
C ARG A 18 -5.82 5.30 -7.51
N ILE A 19 -4.74 6.01 -7.21
CA ILE A 19 -4.53 6.63 -5.88
C ILE A 19 -5.68 7.58 -5.53
N ARG A 20 -6.15 8.37 -6.51
CA ARG A 20 -7.27 9.28 -6.31
C ARG A 20 -8.56 8.52 -6.02
N SER A 21 -8.84 7.46 -6.77
CA SER A 21 -10.02 6.61 -6.53
C SER A 21 -9.97 5.97 -5.15
N ASP A 22 -8.83 5.42 -4.75
CA ASP A 22 -8.64 4.77 -3.45
C ASP A 22 -8.80 5.77 -2.29
N ALA A 23 -8.27 6.98 -2.46
CA ALA A 23 -8.42 8.06 -1.49
C ALA A 23 -9.90 8.44 -1.30
N LEU A 24 -10.64 8.62 -2.40
CA LEU A 24 -12.07 8.94 -2.38
C LEU A 24 -12.89 7.81 -1.72
N ASN A 25 -12.62 6.57 -2.10
CA ASN A 25 -13.28 5.38 -1.54
C ASN A 25 -12.99 5.21 -0.04
N SER A 26 -11.84 5.68 0.42
CA SER A 26 -11.43 5.66 1.83
C SER A 26 -11.89 6.90 2.60
N GLY A 27 -12.64 7.82 1.97
CA GLY A 27 -13.18 9.02 2.62
C GLY A 27 -12.22 10.21 2.72
N TYR A 28 -11.07 10.17 2.04
CA TYR A 28 -10.11 11.28 2.05
C TYR A 28 -10.44 12.31 0.98
N LEU A 29 -10.34 13.59 1.36
CA LEU A 29 -10.55 14.72 0.46
C LEU A 29 -9.43 14.87 -0.58
N THR A 30 -8.20 14.47 -0.23
CA THR A 30 -7.04 14.63 -1.11
C THR A 30 -6.18 13.36 -1.16
N PRO A 31 -5.58 13.03 -2.33
CA PRO A 31 -4.61 11.95 -2.45
C PRO A 31 -3.41 12.08 -1.50
N SER A 32 -2.98 13.30 -1.21
CA SER A 32 -1.82 13.55 -0.35
C SER A 32 -2.11 13.26 1.13
N ALA A 33 -3.33 13.54 1.61
CA ALA A 33 -3.74 13.17 2.96
C ALA A 33 -3.81 11.65 3.12
N TYR A 34 -4.42 10.98 2.14
CA TYR A 34 -4.46 9.51 2.07
C TYR A 34 -3.05 8.91 2.10
N MET A 35 -2.16 9.38 1.22
CA MET A 35 -0.78 8.89 1.16
C MET A 35 0.03 9.13 2.43
N ARG A 36 -0.17 10.28 3.09
CA ARG A 36 0.47 10.56 4.38
C ARG A 36 0.00 9.59 5.44
N ASP A 37 -1.30 9.35 5.51
CA ASP A 37 -1.89 8.43 6.48
C ASP A 37 -1.40 7.00 6.26
N LEU A 38 -1.35 6.55 4.99
CA LEU A 38 -0.74 5.28 4.63
C LEU A 38 0.72 5.20 5.10
N ALA A 39 1.53 6.22 4.82
CA ALA A 39 2.94 6.21 5.19
C ALA A 39 3.15 6.14 6.72
N LEU A 40 2.27 6.76 7.50
CA LEU A 40 2.36 6.81 8.96
C LEU A 40 1.77 5.55 9.63
N ASN A 41 0.61 5.09 9.16
CA ASN A 41 -0.19 4.07 9.86
C ASN A 41 -0.03 2.66 9.28
N LYS A 42 0.34 2.51 8.01
CA LYS A 42 0.48 1.17 7.40
C LYS A 42 1.85 0.53 7.62
N SER A 43 2.85 1.23 8.15
CA SER A 43 4.22 0.68 8.22
C SER A 43 4.29 -0.72 8.88
N PRO A 44 3.68 -1.01 10.06
CA PRO A 44 3.73 -2.36 10.64
C PRO A 44 2.60 -3.26 10.11
N VAL A 45 1.35 -2.77 10.12
CA VAL A 45 0.16 -3.58 9.86
C VAL A 45 0.06 -4.03 8.39
N TYR A 46 0.50 -3.20 7.44
CA TYR A 46 0.51 -3.59 6.03
C TYR A 46 1.64 -4.57 5.70
N LEU A 47 2.80 -4.43 6.36
CA LEU A 47 3.88 -5.41 6.23
C LEU A 47 3.44 -6.77 6.78
N GLU A 48 2.79 -6.80 7.93
CA GLU A 48 2.23 -8.03 8.51
C GLU A 48 1.18 -8.68 7.59
N LEU A 49 0.24 -7.89 7.06
CA LEU A 49 -0.77 -8.39 6.11
C LEU A 49 -0.12 -8.94 4.83
N LYS A 50 0.85 -8.22 4.24
CA LYS A 50 1.54 -8.67 3.03
C LYS A 50 2.41 -9.90 3.28
N MET A 51 3.05 -10.01 4.43
CA MET A 51 3.75 -11.23 4.84
C MET A 51 2.78 -12.41 5.00
N GLY A 52 1.60 -12.18 5.55
CA GLY A 52 0.55 -13.20 5.66
C GLY A 52 0.06 -13.69 4.30
N GLU A 53 -0.19 -12.78 3.36
CA GLU A 53 -0.57 -13.12 1.98
C GLU A 53 0.52 -13.95 1.28
N LEU A 54 1.78 -13.52 1.37
CA LEU A 54 2.91 -14.25 0.81
C LEU A 54 3.05 -15.65 1.41
N LEU A 55 2.93 -15.79 2.74
CA LEU A 55 2.99 -17.09 3.40
C LEU A 55 1.87 -18.04 2.94
N LYS A 56 0.69 -17.50 2.64
CA LYS A 56 -0.44 -18.28 2.14
C LYS A 56 -0.18 -18.78 0.71
N GLU A 57 0.33 -17.91 -0.17
CA GLU A 57 0.73 -18.30 -1.52
C GLU A 57 1.85 -19.35 -1.50
N PHE A 58 2.86 -19.17 -0.64
CA PHE A 58 3.94 -20.15 -0.46
C PHE A 58 3.44 -21.52 -0.01
N LYS A 59 2.45 -21.57 0.90
CA LYS A 59 1.84 -22.83 1.34
C LYS A 59 1.14 -23.54 0.19
N GLN A 60 0.36 -22.80 -0.61
CA GLN A 60 -0.31 -23.36 -1.78
C GLN A 60 0.68 -23.92 -2.80
N ILE A 61 1.75 -23.18 -3.08
CA ILE A 61 2.83 -23.65 -3.98
C ILE A 61 3.48 -24.93 -3.42
N LYS A 62 3.77 -24.97 -2.11
CA LYS A 62 4.36 -26.14 -1.46
C LYS A 62 3.42 -27.36 -1.53
N GLU A 63 2.12 -27.17 -1.32
CA GLU A 63 1.13 -28.25 -1.41
C GLU A 63 1.04 -28.82 -2.83
N VAL A 64 1.11 -27.96 -3.86
CA VAL A 64 1.15 -28.40 -5.26
C VAL A 64 2.44 -29.15 -5.59
N LEU A 65 3.59 -28.72 -5.05
CA LEU A 65 4.90 -29.34 -5.31
C LEU A 65 5.14 -30.64 -4.54
N CYS A 66 4.51 -30.84 -3.38
CA CYS A 66 4.74 -32.01 -2.53
C CYS A 66 3.70 -33.13 -2.69
N ASN A 67 2.53 -32.84 -3.30
CA ASN A 67 1.47 -33.83 -3.52
C ASN A 67 1.24 -34.15 -5.02
N GLY A 68 2.10 -33.64 -5.92
CA GLY A 68 2.10 -33.92 -7.35
C GLY A 68 3.16 -34.92 -7.76
#